data_AF-A0A7X8WC32-F1
#
_entry.id   AF-A0A7X8WC32-F1
#
_cell.length_a   1.000
_cell.length_b   1.000
_cell.length_c   1.000
_cell.angle_alpha   90.00
_cell.angle_beta   90.00
_cell.angle_gamma   90.00
#
_symmetry.space_group_name_H-M   'P 1'
#
loop_
_entity.id
_entity.type
_entity.pdbx_description
1 polymer ?
#
loop_
_entity_poly.entity_id
_entity_poly.type
_entity_poly.pdbx_seq_one_letter_code
_entity_poly.pdbx_strand_id
1 'polypeptide(L)'
;MDRKRFFIYIFLLGCFIFICNPLLAEDEVAGKDNKISLDEWIEKAEKHMLNGEDEKALFCFQQVLLLDSKNLSANIFMGNYYYVEVERARKGIEVERAKGKTASEKYKKYQEALTDLWPAYVKAKAYLEVVLHQFPSSEVIKTLNHIEEIYQVIQ
;
A
#
# COMPACT_ATOMS: atom_id res chain seq x y z
N MET A 1 -2.90 53.44 -31.20
CA MET A 1 -3.05 52.16 -30.47
C MET A 1 -2.66 51.04 -31.44
N ASP A 2 -1.59 50.30 -31.16
CA ASP A 2 -1.05 49.27 -32.08
C ASP A 2 -2.01 48.11 -32.32
N ARG A 3 -2.25 47.72 -33.58
CA ARG A 3 -3.09 46.56 -33.94
C ARG A 3 -2.68 45.26 -33.25
N LYS A 4 -1.38 45.10 -32.95
CA LYS A 4 -0.85 43.93 -32.23
C LYS A 4 -1.26 43.91 -30.75
N ARG A 5 -1.43 45.09 -30.12
CA ARG A 5 -1.89 45.20 -28.72
C ARG A 5 -3.41 44.99 -28.60
N PHE A 6 -4.16 45.29 -29.66
CA PHE A 6 -5.62 45.05 -29.72
C PHE A 6 -5.97 43.56 -29.75
N PHE A 7 -5.22 42.74 -30.50
CA PHE A 7 -5.41 41.29 -30.53
C PHE A 7 -5.09 40.61 -29.19
N ILE A 8 -4.05 41.07 -28.48
CA ILE A 8 -3.70 40.55 -27.15
C ILE A 8 -4.80 40.87 -26.13
N TYR A 9 -5.38 42.07 -26.20
CA TYR A 9 -6.49 42.45 -25.32
C TYR A 9 -7.79 41.68 -25.60
N ILE A 10 -8.13 41.39 -26.86
CA ILE A 10 -9.29 40.55 -27.20
C ILE A 10 -9.08 39.10 -26.73
N PHE A 11 -7.87 38.58 -26.83
CA PHE A 11 -7.55 37.23 -26.34
C PHE A 11 -7.59 37.15 -24.80
N LEU A 12 -7.12 38.18 -24.09
CA LEU A 12 -7.19 38.26 -22.63
C LEU A 12 -8.60 38.56 -22.10
N LEU A 13 -9.41 39.38 -22.79
CA LEU A 13 -10.82 39.61 -22.41
C LEU A 13 -11.70 38.39 -22.72
N GLY A 14 -11.42 37.65 -23.80
CA GLY A 14 -12.12 36.41 -24.15
C GLY A 14 -11.87 35.30 -23.13
N CYS A 15 -10.66 35.21 -22.56
CA CYS A 15 -10.38 34.29 -21.46
C CYS A 15 -11.04 34.73 -20.13
N PHE A 16 -11.33 36.02 -19.93
CA PHE A 16 -11.98 36.48 -18.69
C PHE A 16 -13.49 36.22 -18.67
N ILE A 17 -14.17 36.23 -19.82
CA ILE A 17 -15.61 35.92 -19.90
C ILE A 17 -15.88 34.41 -19.71
N PHE A 18 -14.88 33.55 -19.98
CA PHE A 18 -14.98 32.11 -19.68
C PHE A 18 -14.70 31.76 -18.20
N ILE A 19 -14.24 32.73 -17.38
CA ILE A 19 -13.96 32.53 -15.94
C ILE A 19 -15.06 33.14 -15.04
N CYS A 20 -15.99 33.93 -15.59
CA CYS A 20 -16.97 34.67 -14.78
C CYS A 20 -18.46 34.45 -15.15
N ASN A 21 -18.82 33.38 -15.86
CA ASN A 21 -20.24 33.03 -16.05
C ASN A 21 -20.57 31.63 -15.53
N PRO A 22 -20.97 31.47 -14.25
CA PRO A 22 -21.51 30.23 -13.72
C PRO A 22 -23.04 30.20 -13.87
N LEU A 23 -23.55 30.53 -15.06
CA LEU A 23 -24.98 30.44 -15.37
C LEU A 23 -25.14 29.56 -16.61
N LEU A 24 -25.79 28.41 -16.42
CA LEU A 24 -26.03 27.28 -17.33
C LEU A 24 -25.04 26.11 -17.26
N ALA A 25 -25.00 25.48 -16.08
CA ALA A 25 -25.03 24.02 -15.96
C ALA A 25 -25.57 23.68 -14.56
N GLU A 26 -26.89 23.62 -14.42
CA GLU A 26 -27.49 22.92 -13.30
C GLU A 26 -27.26 21.42 -13.53
N ASP A 27 -26.18 20.91 -12.97
CA ASP A 27 -26.17 19.60 -12.34
C ASP A 27 -25.59 19.84 -10.93
N GLU A 28 -26.47 19.81 -9.93
CA GLU A 28 -26.09 19.83 -8.52
C GLU A 28 -25.17 18.64 -8.20
N VAL A 29 -23.86 18.84 -8.22
CA VAL A 29 -22.96 18.03 -7.40
C VAL A 29 -22.23 18.96 -6.47
N ALA A 30 -22.86 19.17 -5.31
CA ALA A 30 -22.32 19.88 -4.17
C ALA A 30 -20.88 19.44 -3.89
N GLY A 31 -19.95 20.36 -4.14
CA GLY A 31 -18.57 20.28 -3.65
C GLY A 31 -18.58 20.31 -2.12
N LYS A 32 -18.73 19.13 -1.53
CA LYS A 32 -18.36 18.88 -0.15
C LYS A 32 -16.84 18.69 -0.19
N ASP A 33 -16.09 19.40 0.64
CA ASP A 33 -14.73 19.01 0.99
C ASP A 33 -14.83 17.64 1.68
N ASN A 34 -14.96 16.60 0.85
CA ASN A 34 -15.42 15.28 1.27
C ASN A 34 -14.21 14.54 1.80
N LYS A 35 -13.74 14.94 2.98
CA LYS A 35 -12.75 14.19 3.75
C LYS A 35 -13.41 12.84 4.09
N ILE A 36 -13.12 11.85 3.25
CA ILE A 36 -13.61 10.48 3.41
C ILE A 36 -13.30 10.04 4.85
N SER A 37 -14.32 9.55 5.54
CA SER A 37 -14.20 9.16 6.95
C SER A 37 -13.38 7.89 7.09
N LEU A 38 -12.89 7.61 8.30
CA LEU A 38 -12.15 6.38 8.60
C LEU A 38 -12.97 5.13 8.23
N ASP A 39 -14.26 5.13 8.61
CA ASP A 39 -15.17 4.01 8.39
C ASP A 39 -15.46 3.80 6.90
N GLU A 40 -15.61 4.88 6.13
CA GLU A 40 -15.80 4.81 4.67
C GLU A 40 -14.58 4.20 3.95
N TRP A 41 -13.36 4.44 4.45
CA TRP A 41 -12.17 3.80 3.90
C TRP A 41 -12.12 2.31 4.20
N ILE A 42 -12.51 1.91 5.42
CA ILE A 42 -12.56 0.50 5.83
C ILE A 42 -13.59 -0.25 4.99
N GLU A 43 -14.81 0.29 4.84
CA GLU A 43 -15.88 -0.34 4.04
C GLU A 43 -15.43 -0.54 2.58
N LYS A 44 -14.78 0.47 1.98
CA LYS A 44 -14.22 0.34 0.63
C LYS A 44 -13.14 -0.72 0.56
N ALA A 45 -12.24 -0.77 1.55
CA ALA A 45 -11.17 -1.75 1.60
C ALA A 45 -11.73 -3.17 1.66
N GLU A 46 -12.68 -3.43 2.55
CA GLU A 46 -13.33 -4.73 2.70
C GLU A 46 -14.08 -5.16 1.43
N LYS A 47 -14.78 -4.23 0.78
CA LYS A 47 -15.42 -4.48 -0.52
C LYS A 47 -14.40 -4.88 -1.59
N HIS A 48 -13.26 -4.20 -1.66
CA HIS A 48 -12.20 -4.55 -2.60
C HIS A 48 -11.59 -5.92 -2.27
N MET A 49 -11.41 -6.27 -1.00
CA MET A 49 -10.97 -7.61 -0.59
C MET A 49 -11.94 -8.70 -1.03
N LEU A 50 -13.26 -8.50 -0.84
CA LEU A 50 -14.29 -9.45 -1.27
C LEU A 50 -14.29 -9.67 -2.78
N ASN A 51 -13.88 -8.66 -3.56
CA ASN A 51 -13.75 -8.74 -5.00
C ASN A 51 -12.39 -9.30 -5.47
N GLY A 52 -11.46 -9.60 -4.55
CA GLY A 52 -10.09 -10.00 -4.88
C GLY A 52 -9.22 -8.88 -5.47
N GLU A 53 -9.60 -7.63 -5.24
CA GLU A 53 -8.89 -6.44 -5.73
C GLU A 53 -7.86 -5.95 -4.70
N ASP A 54 -6.92 -6.84 -4.34
CA ASP A 54 -6.00 -6.64 -3.21
C ASP A 54 -5.18 -5.33 -3.28
N GLU A 55 -4.80 -4.89 -4.49
CA GLU A 55 -4.10 -3.62 -4.69
C GLU A 55 -4.96 -2.39 -4.32
N LYS A 56 -6.26 -2.44 -4.64
CA LYS A 56 -7.20 -1.36 -4.28
C LYS A 56 -7.50 -1.39 -2.78
N ALA A 57 -7.64 -2.59 -2.21
CA ALA A 57 -7.78 -2.76 -0.76
C ALA A 57 -6.55 -2.22 -0.01
N LEU A 58 -5.35 -2.52 -0.51
CA LEU A 58 -4.08 -2.01 0.02
C LEU A 58 -4.06 -0.48 0.05
N PHE A 59 -4.45 0.17 -1.05
CA PHE A 59 -4.52 1.62 -1.09
C PHE A 59 -5.49 2.18 -0.05
N CYS A 60 -6.68 1.59 0.09
CA CYS A 60 -7.67 2.03 1.07
C CYS A 60 -7.14 1.88 2.51
N PHE A 61 -6.52 0.74 2.85
CA PHE A 61 -5.94 0.53 4.18
C PHE A 61 -4.73 1.43 4.45
N GLN A 62 -3.98 1.84 3.44
CA GLN A 62 -2.97 2.89 3.61
C GLN A 62 -3.60 4.22 4.03
N GLN A 63 -4.74 4.60 3.43
CA GLN A 63 -5.48 5.79 3.85
C GLN A 63 -6.01 5.65 5.29
N VAL A 64 -6.50 4.46 5.66
CA VAL A 64 -6.90 4.15 7.05
C VAL A 64 -5.73 4.38 8.00
N LEU A 65 -4.54 3.88 7.70
CA LEU A 65 -3.35 4.03 8.55
C LEU A 65 -2.82 5.46 8.64
N LEU A 66 -3.06 6.29 7.62
CA LEU A 66 -2.76 7.73 7.69
C LEU A 66 -3.70 8.46 8.68
N LEU A 67 -4.93 7.97 8.84
CA LEU A 67 -5.91 8.54 9.77
C LEU A 67 -5.78 7.95 11.18
N ASP A 68 -5.54 6.64 11.28
CA ASP A 68 -5.31 5.90 12.51
C ASP A 68 -4.24 4.81 12.29
N SER A 69 -3.01 5.13 12.67
CA SER A 69 -1.86 4.22 12.52
C SER A 69 -2.00 2.92 13.29
N LYS A 70 -2.85 2.87 14.33
CA LYS A 70 -3.07 1.69 15.16
C LYS A 70 -4.33 0.93 14.78
N ASN A 71 -5.02 1.31 13.69
CA ASN A 71 -6.24 0.64 13.28
C ASN A 71 -6.02 -0.87 13.12
N LEU A 72 -6.78 -1.67 13.86
CA LEU A 72 -6.57 -3.12 13.93
C LEU A 72 -6.76 -3.81 12.58
N SER A 73 -7.85 -3.49 11.87
CA SER A 73 -8.17 -4.12 10.58
C SER A 73 -7.10 -3.83 9.53
N ALA A 74 -6.67 -2.56 9.43
CA ALA A 74 -5.62 -2.16 8.51
C ALA A 74 -4.27 -2.81 8.85
N ASN A 75 -3.88 -2.85 10.13
CA ASN A 75 -2.62 -3.50 10.53
C ASN A 75 -2.65 -5.03 10.26
N ILE A 76 -3.79 -5.70 10.49
CA ILE A 76 -3.97 -7.12 10.13
C ILE A 76 -3.78 -7.32 8.63
N PHE A 77 -4.48 -6.52 7.81
CA PHE A 77 -4.38 -6.62 6.37
C PHE A 77 -2.95 -6.39 5.88
N MET A 78 -2.33 -5.28 6.30
CA MET A 78 -0.98 -4.89 5.84
C MET A 78 0.08 -5.90 6.25
N GLY A 79 0.02 -6.38 7.49
CA GLY A 79 0.94 -7.41 8.00
C GLY A 79 0.85 -8.69 7.19
N ASN A 80 -0.37 -9.20 6.97
CA ASN A 80 -0.60 -10.42 6.20
C ASN A 80 -0.25 -10.24 4.72
N TYR A 81 -0.61 -9.11 4.12
CA TYR A 81 -0.30 -8.81 2.72
C TYR A 81 1.20 -8.87 2.47
N TYR A 82 2.01 -8.14 3.23
CA TYR A 82 3.47 -8.15 3.05
C TYR A 82 4.08 -9.52 3.38
N TYR A 83 3.56 -10.20 4.41
CA TYR A 83 4.04 -11.54 4.77
C TYR A 83 3.80 -12.57 3.64
N VAL A 84 2.60 -12.59 3.05
CA VAL A 84 2.27 -13.52 1.97
C VAL A 84 3.10 -13.23 0.72
N GLU A 85 3.27 -11.95 0.36
CA GLU A 85 4.08 -11.55 -0.80
C GLU A 85 5.54 -11.99 -0.64
N VAL A 86 6.15 -11.76 0.53
CA VAL A 86 7.55 -12.15 0.77
C VAL A 86 7.71 -13.68 0.86
N GLU A 87 6.76 -14.40 1.44
CA GLU A 87 6.78 -15.87 1.47
C GLU A 87 6.63 -16.48 0.07
N ARG A 88 5.86 -15.84 -0.83
CA ARG A 88 5.78 -16.25 -2.24
C ARG A 88 7.13 -16.11 -2.93
N ALA A 89 7.81 -14.97 -2.72
CA ALA A 89 9.15 -14.75 -3.25
C ALA A 89 10.17 -15.76 -2.67
N ARG A 90 10.13 -16.01 -1.36
CA ARG A 90 10.99 -17.00 -0.69
C ARG A 90 10.83 -18.40 -1.27
N LYS A 91 9.60 -18.86 -1.50
CA LYS A 91 9.33 -20.16 -2.15
C LYS A 91 9.94 -20.25 -3.56
N GLY A 92 9.95 -19.14 -4.31
CA GLY A 92 10.65 -19.07 -5.60
C GLY A 92 12.15 -19.31 -5.46
N ILE A 93 12.79 -18.66 -4.47
CA ILE A 93 14.21 -18.84 -4.17
C ILE A 93 14.52 -20.28 -3.74
N GLU A 94 13.66 -20.92 -2.95
CA GLU A 94 13.85 -22.32 -2.54
C GLU A 94 13.85 -23.28 -3.73
N VAL A 95 12.98 -23.07 -4.71
CA VAL A 95 12.94 -23.86 -5.95
C VAL A 95 14.23 -23.67 -6.76
N GLU A 96 14.78 -22.45 -6.78
CA GLU A 96 16.03 -22.15 -7.48
C GLU A 96 17.27 -22.69 -6.76
N ARG A 97 17.27 -22.70 -5.42
CA ARG A 97 18.34 -23.25 -4.58
C ARG A 97 18.71 -24.69 -4.95
N ALA A 98 17.74 -25.49 -5.40
CA ALA A 98 17.98 -26.87 -5.83
C ALA A 98 19.04 -26.99 -6.95
N LYS A 99 19.24 -25.94 -7.76
CA LYS A 99 20.03 -25.96 -9.01
C LYS A 99 21.55 -25.68 -8.85
N GLY A 100 22.05 -25.37 -7.66
CA GLY A 100 23.49 -25.08 -7.46
C GLY A 100 24.43 -26.30 -7.65
N LYS A 101 25.74 -26.04 -7.79
CA LYS A 101 26.76 -27.08 -8.04
C LYS A 101 27.26 -27.77 -6.76
N THR A 102 27.42 -27.04 -5.66
CA THR A 102 27.85 -27.57 -4.36
C THR A 102 26.94 -27.13 -3.22
N ALA A 103 26.93 -27.87 -2.10
CA ALA A 103 26.07 -27.56 -0.94
C ALA A 103 26.40 -26.19 -0.30
N SER A 104 27.70 -25.84 -0.22
CA SER A 104 28.15 -24.56 0.35
C SER A 104 27.72 -23.37 -0.50
N GLU A 105 27.89 -23.44 -1.81
CA GLU A 105 27.44 -22.37 -2.73
C GLU A 105 25.93 -22.21 -2.73
N LYS A 106 25.18 -23.32 -2.65
CA LYS A 106 23.71 -23.29 -2.53
C LYS A 106 23.26 -22.56 -1.26
N TYR A 107 23.94 -22.82 -0.14
CA TYR A 107 23.59 -22.19 1.14
C TYR A 107 23.92 -20.69 1.11
N LYS A 108 25.09 -20.31 0.62
CA LYS A 108 25.48 -18.89 0.51
C LYS A 108 24.52 -18.08 -0.37
N LYS A 109 24.18 -18.59 -1.56
CA LYS A 109 23.22 -17.93 -2.45
C LYS A 109 21.83 -17.80 -1.85
N TYR A 110 21.41 -18.81 -1.08
CA TYR A 110 20.13 -18.78 -0.37
C TYR A 110 20.14 -17.71 0.73
N GLN A 111 21.21 -17.60 1.51
CA GLN A 111 21.36 -16.57 2.55
C GLN A 111 21.40 -15.16 1.95
N GLU A 112 22.14 -14.95 0.86
CA GLU A 112 22.17 -13.69 0.11
C GLU A 112 20.76 -13.31 -0.36
N ALA A 113 20.04 -14.24 -1.01
CA ALA A 113 18.69 -13.99 -1.49
C ALA A 113 17.66 -13.75 -0.36
N LEU A 114 17.83 -14.40 0.81
CA LEU A 114 17.01 -14.11 1.99
C LEU A 114 17.31 -12.71 2.55
N THR A 115 18.57 -12.28 2.52
CA THR A 115 18.98 -10.94 2.97
C THR A 115 18.27 -9.87 2.14
N ASP A 116 18.15 -10.07 0.83
CA ASP A 116 17.42 -9.16 -0.07
C ASP A 116 15.92 -9.08 0.24
N LEU A 117 15.32 -10.17 0.75
CA LEU A 117 13.91 -10.20 1.15
C LEU A 117 13.66 -9.63 2.56
N TRP A 118 14.70 -9.50 3.38
CA TRP A 118 14.58 -9.12 4.79
C TRP A 118 13.80 -7.81 5.03
N PRO A 119 13.97 -6.74 4.24
CA PRO A 119 13.18 -5.51 4.43
C PRO A 119 11.66 -5.72 4.36
N ALA A 120 11.19 -6.66 3.54
CA ALA A 120 9.76 -6.98 3.44
C ALA A 120 9.25 -7.73 4.68
N TYR A 121 10.06 -8.64 5.23
CA TYR A 121 9.76 -9.29 6.52
C TYR A 121 9.70 -8.29 7.66
N VAL A 122 10.65 -7.35 7.74
CA VAL A 122 10.63 -6.27 8.74
C VAL A 122 9.36 -5.44 8.62
N LYS A 123 8.94 -5.13 7.39
CA LYS A 123 7.69 -4.39 7.14
C LYS A 123 6.46 -5.15 7.63
N ALA A 124 6.37 -6.46 7.34
CA ALA A 124 5.28 -7.31 7.82
C ALA A 124 5.27 -7.41 9.36
N LYS A 125 6.44 -7.65 9.96
CA LYS A 125 6.63 -7.74 11.42
C LYS A 125 6.13 -6.50 12.13
N ALA A 126 6.47 -5.31 11.65
CA ALA A 126 6.07 -4.05 12.25
C ALA A 126 4.53 -3.91 12.39
N TYR A 127 3.76 -4.27 11.36
CA TYR A 127 2.29 -4.23 11.43
C TYR A 127 1.74 -5.32 12.36
N LEU A 128 2.30 -6.54 12.28
CA LEU A 128 1.85 -7.67 13.09
C LEU A 128 2.13 -7.48 14.59
N GLU A 129 3.20 -6.79 14.98
CA GLU A 129 3.48 -6.42 16.37
C GLU A 129 2.42 -5.44 16.92
N VAL A 130 1.95 -4.50 16.09
CA VAL A 130 0.83 -3.59 16.46
C VAL A 130 -0.46 -4.38 16.67
N VAL A 131 -0.73 -5.39 15.82
CA VAL A 131 -1.86 -6.30 15.99
C VAL A 131 -1.73 -7.07 17.30
N LEU A 132 -0.58 -7.69 17.55
CA LEU A 132 -0.35 -8.53 18.73
C LEU A 132 -0.53 -7.75 20.04
N HIS A 133 -0.08 -6.49 20.06
CA HIS A 133 -0.23 -5.62 21.23
C HIS A 133 -1.69 -5.32 21.57
N GLN A 134 -2.56 -5.20 20.56
CA GLN A 134 -3.98 -4.91 20.75
C GLN A 134 -4.83 -6.17 20.92
N PHE A 135 -4.49 -7.22 20.18
CA PHE A 135 -5.23 -8.45 20.10
C PHE A 135 -4.27 -9.65 20.14
N PRO A 136 -4.14 -10.33 21.29
CA PRO A 136 -3.32 -11.53 21.43
C PRO A 136 -3.84 -12.64 20.52
N SER A 137 -3.16 -12.86 19.39
CA SER A 137 -3.51 -13.90 18.41
C SER A 137 -2.41 -14.93 18.32
N SER A 138 -2.75 -16.20 18.53
CA SER A 138 -1.81 -17.31 18.33
C SER A 138 -1.30 -17.39 16.89
N GLU A 139 -2.11 -16.96 15.92
CA GLU A 139 -1.72 -16.98 14.51
C GLU A 139 -0.66 -15.91 14.23
N VAL A 140 -0.86 -14.70 14.75
CA VAL A 140 0.13 -13.62 14.64
C VAL A 140 1.45 -14.02 15.31
N ILE A 141 1.39 -14.64 16.49
CA ILE A 141 2.59 -15.14 17.19
C ILE A 141 3.35 -16.15 16.34
N LYS A 142 2.67 -17.13 15.72
CA LYS A 142 3.33 -18.11 14.84
C LYS A 142 4.01 -17.42 13.66
N THR A 143 3.34 -16.47 13.02
CA THR A 143 3.91 -15.72 11.90
C THR A 143 5.15 -14.94 12.35
N LEU A 144 5.09 -14.26 13.50
CA LEU A 144 6.24 -13.53 14.04
C LEU A 144 7.42 -14.44 14.41
N ASN A 145 7.14 -15.62 14.98
CA ASN A 145 8.17 -16.61 15.26
C ASN A 145 8.82 -17.12 13.96
N HIS A 146 8.05 -17.38 12.91
CA HIS A 146 8.60 -17.77 11.61
C HIS A 146 9.49 -16.67 11.02
N ILE A 147 9.11 -15.40 11.14
CA ILE A 147 9.96 -14.27 10.72
C ILE A 147 11.29 -14.28 11.50
N GLU A 148 11.26 -14.58 12.80
CA GLU A 148 12.45 -14.66 13.64
C GLU A 148 13.35 -15.84 13.24
N GLU A 149 12.77 -16.99 12.90
CA GLU A 149 13.53 -18.14 12.36
C GLU A 149 14.26 -17.78 11.07
N ILE A 150 13.63 -17.02 10.17
CA ILE A 150 14.29 -16.54 8.94
C ILE A 150 15.45 -15.59 9.27
N TYR A 151 15.30 -14.73 10.27
CA TYR A 151 16.36 -13.83 10.71
C TYR A 151 17.61 -14.57 11.18
N GLN A 152 17.41 -15.66 11.94
CA GLN A 152 18.51 -16.51 12.42
C GLN A 152 19.30 -17.19 11.29
N VAL A 153 18.70 -17.38 10.11
CA VAL A 153 19.39 -17.92 8.93
C VAL A 153 20.26 -16.85 8.24
N ILE A 154 19.89 -15.58 8.37
CA ILE A 154 20.58 -14.45 7.72
C ILE A 154 21.83 -14.04 8.52
N GLN A 155 21.80 -14.17 9.85
CA GLN A 155 22.94 -13.88 10.74
C GLN A 155 24.14 -14.81 10.49
#